data_AF-A0A353R8W3-F1
#
_entry.id   AF-A0A353R8W3-F1
#
_cell.length_a   1.000
_cell.length_b   1.000
_cell.length_c   1.000
_cell.angle_alpha   90.00
_cell.angle_beta   90.00
_cell.angle_gamma   90.00
#
_symmetry.space_group_name_H-M   'P 1'
#
loop_
_entity.id
_entity.type
_entity.pdbx_description
1 polymer ?
#
loop_
_entity_poly.entity_id
_entity_poly.type
_entity_poly.pdbx_seq_one_letter_code
_entity_poly.pdbx_strand_id
1 'polypeptide(L)'
;MMASKMLQLNSKKSKTFQKIYSPIKKFLDVLDVAYSKALDWTVSHRITVILCSALIFLSSLLLFTKVSTEFFPQQDNARLSITVKLPVNTRAEITKELSLRIYEQFRRDYPEIETMTFTIGQASEDNLYGQLGDSGSHIMTANIRLSLKTERERSIQELSDAMR
;
A
#
# COMPACT_ATOMS: atom_id res chain seq x y z
N MET A 1 -29.89 -11.22 -63.32
CA MET A 1 -28.45 -11.57 -63.46
C MET A 1 -27.47 -10.41 -63.12
N MET A 2 -27.90 -9.30 -62.50
CA MET A 2 -26.99 -8.17 -62.13
C MET A 2 -26.43 -8.27 -60.70
N ALA A 3 -27.22 -8.79 -59.74
CA ALA A 3 -26.81 -8.93 -58.35
C ALA A 3 -25.63 -9.91 -58.14
N SER A 4 -25.44 -10.86 -59.06
CA SER A 4 -24.35 -11.84 -59.00
C SER A 4 -22.96 -11.23 -59.30
N LYS A 5 -22.88 -10.10 -60.02
CA LYS A 5 -21.61 -9.42 -60.29
C LYS A 5 -21.19 -8.44 -59.19
N MET A 6 -22.09 -7.99 -58.31
CA MET A 6 -21.76 -7.14 -57.16
C MET A 6 -21.19 -7.90 -55.96
N LEU A 7 -21.37 -9.22 -55.90
CA LEU A 7 -20.87 -10.09 -54.82
C LEU A 7 -19.46 -10.63 -55.06
N GLN A 8 -18.77 -10.21 -56.13
CA GLN A 8 -17.33 -10.41 -56.22
C GLN A 8 -16.66 -9.42 -55.28
N LEU A 9 -16.48 -9.84 -54.02
CA LEU A 9 -15.68 -9.15 -53.02
C LEU A 9 -14.20 -9.19 -53.44
N ASN A 10 -13.86 -8.43 -54.49
CA ASN A 10 -12.48 -8.25 -54.90
C ASN A 10 -11.83 -7.23 -53.97
N SER A 11 -11.60 -7.65 -52.72
CA SER A 11 -10.74 -6.94 -51.79
C SER A 11 -9.30 -7.14 -52.27
N LYS A 12 -8.88 -6.40 -53.31
CA LYS A 12 -7.47 -6.17 -53.57
C LYS A 12 -6.93 -5.30 -52.41
N LYS A 13 -6.71 -5.94 -51.25
CA LYS A 13 -6.00 -5.34 -50.14
C LYS A 13 -4.64 -4.85 -50.68
N SER A 14 -4.35 -3.57 -50.48
CA SER A 14 -3.11 -2.93 -50.94
C SER A 14 -1.89 -3.80 -50.58
N LYS A 15 -0.89 -3.89 -51.47
CA LYS A 15 0.34 -4.69 -51.25
C LYS A 15 1.05 -4.31 -49.95
N THR A 16 0.92 -3.06 -49.52
CA THR A 16 1.44 -2.55 -48.23
C THR A 16 0.65 -3.09 -47.04
N PHE A 17 -0.69 -3.12 -47.13
CA PHE A 17 -1.56 -3.69 -46.10
C PHE A 17 -1.36 -5.19 -45.94
N GLN A 18 -1.18 -5.92 -47.05
CA GLN A 18 -0.89 -7.36 -47.01
C GLN A 18 0.47 -7.67 -46.38
N LYS A 19 1.50 -6.85 -46.61
CA LYS A 19 2.82 -7.01 -45.97
C LYS A 19 2.78 -6.82 -44.45
N ILE A 20 1.99 -5.87 -43.96
CA ILE A 20 1.84 -5.61 -42.50
C ILE A 20 0.92 -6.65 -41.84
N TYR A 21 -0.13 -7.09 -42.53
CA TYR A 21 -1.09 -8.06 -42.00
C TYR A 21 -0.59 -9.50 -42.05
N SER A 22 0.29 -9.86 -42.99
CA SER A 22 0.82 -11.22 -43.13
C SER A 22 1.51 -11.77 -41.86
N PRO A 23 2.39 -11.03 -41.15
CA PRO A 23 2.99 -11.53 -39.91
C PRO A 23 1.95 -11.69 -38.79
N ILE A 24 0.99 -10.77 -38.68
CA ILE A 24 -0.09 -10.84 -37.69
C ILE A 24 -0.99 -12.05 -37.97
N LYS A 25 -1.34 -12.29 -39.24
CA LYS A 25 -2.12 -13.46 -39.63
C LYS A 25 -1.39 -14.76 -39.34
N LYS A 26 -0.09 -14.85 -39.65
CA LYS A 26 0.72 -16.03 -39.32
C LYS A 26 0.77 -16.27 -37.80
N PHE A 27 0.87 -15.21 -37.00
CA PHE A 27 0.83 -15.32 -35.55
C PHE A 27 -0.53 -15.85 -35.04
N LEU A 28 -1.63 -15.31 -35.56
CA LEU A 28 -2.98 -15.79 -35.23
C LEU A 28 -3.21 -17.24 -35.69
N ASP A 29 -2.77 -17.60 -36.90
CA ASP A 29 -2.88 -18.97 -37.42
C ASP A 29 -2.08 -19.96 -36.53
N VAL A 30 -0.91 -19.56 -35.99
CA VAL A 30 -0.14 -20.37 -35.03
C VAL A 30 -0.85 -20.46 -33.67
N LEU A 31 -1.45 -19.37 -33.20
CA LEU A 31 -2.23 -19.33 -31.96
C LEU A 31 -3.43 -20.29 -32.06
N ASP A 32 -4.14 -20.30 -33.19
CA ASP A 32 -5.28 -21.19 -33.44
C ASP A 32 -4.87 -22.66 -33.40
N VAL A 33 -3.74 -23.01 -34.04
CA VAL A 33 -3.22 -24.39 -34.02
C VAL A 33 -2.78 -24.80 -32.62
N ALA A 34 -2.11 -23.90 -31.88
CA ALA A 34 -1.70 -24.15 -30.51
C ALA A 34 -2.91 -24.34 -29.58
N TYR A 35 -3.93 -23.50 -29.74
CA TYR A 35 -5.17 -23.57 -28.98
C TYR A 35 -5.94 -24.87 -29.24
N SER A 36 -6.12 -25.24 -30.52
CA SER A 36 -6.75 -26.51 -30.90
C SER A 36 -6.02 -27.70 -30.28
N LYS A 37 -4.68 -27.72 -30.37
CA LYS A 37 -3.87 -28.80 -29.79
C LYS A 37 -3.96 -28.86 -28.26
N ALA A 38 -4.02 -27.70 -27.60
CA ALA A 38 -4.21 -27.63 -26.16
C ALA A 38 -5.60 -28.14 -25.74
N LEU A 39 -6.65 -27.82 -26.49
CA LEU A 39 -8.01 -28.33 -26.26
C LEU A 39 -8.09 -29.84 -26.43
N ASP A 40 -7.57 -30.36 -27.55
CA ASP A 40 -7.58 -31.81 -27.82
C ASP A 40 -6.85 -32.59 -26.72
N TRP A 41 -5.73 -32.05 -26.24
CA TRP A 41 -4.98 -32.64 -25.13
C TRP A 41 -5.75 -32.57 -23.81
N THR A 42 -6.38 -31.44 -23.52
CA THR A 42 -7.17 -31.20 -22.29
C THR A 42 -8.36 -32.16 -22.21
N VAL A 43 -9.08 -32.37 -23.32
CA VAL A 43 -10.22 -33.28 -23.39
C VAL A 43 -9.77 -34.75 -23.24
N SER A 44 -8.64 -35.10 -23.83
CA SER A 44 -8.06 -36.45 -23.74
C SER A 44 -7.56 -36.78 -22.32
N HIS A 45 -7.02 -35.78 -21.59
CA HIS A 45 -6.42 -35.95 -20.26
C HIS A 45 -7.24 -35.27 -19.15
N ARG A 46 -8.57 -35.43 -19.19
CA ARG A 46 -9.51 -34.79 -18.24
C ARG A 46 -9.11 -34.92 -16.75
N ILE A 47 -8.59 -36.07 -16.33
CA ILE A 47 -8.19 -36.30 -14.93
C ILE A 47 -6.96 -35.46 -14.56
N THR A 48 -5.96 -35.39 -15.44
CA THR A 48 -4.76 -34.56 -15.24
C THR A 48 -5.12 -33.09 -15.13
N VAL A 49 -6.06 -32.62 -15.95
CA VAL A 49 -6.54 -31.23 -15.93
C VAL A 49 -7.26 -30.92 -14.63
N ILE A 50 -8.15 -31.83 -14.17
CA ILE A 50 -8.86 -31.67 -12.90
C ILE A 50 -7.87 -31.63 -11.73
N LEU A 51 -6.88 -32.54 -11.68
CA LEU A 51 -5.86 -32.54 -10.64
C LEU A 51 -4.99 -31.28 -10.67
N CYS A 52 -4.61 -30.82 -11.85
CA CYS A 52 -3.83 -29.59 -12.01
C CYS A 52 -4.64 -28.37 -11.53
N SER A 53 -5.92 -28.28 -11.91
CA SER A 53 -6.82 -27.22 -11.43
C SER A 53 -7.00 -27.26 -9.92
N ALA A 54 -7.16 -28.45 -9.34
CA ALA A 54 -7.26 -28.62 -7.89
C ALA A 54 -5.96 -28.19 -7.19
N LEU A 55 -4.81 -28.56 -7.74
CA LEU A 55 -3.50 -28.17 -7.20
C LEU A 55 -3.29 -26.65 -7.26
N ILE A 56 -3.63 -26.01 -8.36
CA ILE A 56 -3.59 -24.54 -8.49
C ILE A 56 -4.52 -23.89 -7.47
N PHE A 57 -5.73 -24.42 -7.30
CA PHE A 57 -6.70 -23.92 -6.33
C PHE A 57 -6.19 -24.05 -4.89
N LEU A 58 -5.68 -25.22 -4.49
CA LEU A 58 -5.08 -25.44 -3.16
C LEU A 58 -3.86 -24.54 -2.94
N SER A 59 -3.02 -24.38 -3.97
CA SER A 59 -1.85 -23.49 -3.91
C SER A 59 -2.28 -22.04 -3.67
N SER A 60 -3.32 -21.58 -4.37
CA SER A 60 -3.89 -20.23 -4.17
C SER A 60 -4.38 -20.02 -2.72
N LEU A 61 -5.06 -21.01 -2.14
CA LEU A 61 -5.48 -20.97 -0.74
C LEU A 61 -4.31 -20.91 0.25
N LEU A 62 -3.23 -21.65 -0.02
CA LEU A 62 -2.00 -21.58 0.80
C LEU A 62 -1.27 -20.24 0.68
N LEU A 63 -1.34 -19.59 -0.48
CA LEU A 63 -0.77 -18.25 -0.65
C LEU A 63 -1.58 -17.22 0.16
N PHE A 64 -2.90 -17.38 0.24
CA PHE A 64 -3.75 -16.49 1.02
C PHE A 64 -3.34 -16.40 2.50
N THR A 65 -2.92 -17.52 3.12
CA THR A 65 -2.47 -17.50 4.52
C THR A 65 -1.17 -16.71 4.76
N LYS A 66 -0.40 -16.43 3.71
CA LYS A 66 0.86 -15.67 3.81
C LYS A 66 0.70 -14.18 3.53
N VAL A 67 -0.43 -13.75 2.98
CA VAL A 67 -0.68 -12.33 2.70
C VAL A 67 -1.16 -11.69 3.98
N SER A 68 -0.31 -10.84 4.58
CA SER A 68 -0.70 -9.97 5.68
C SER A 68 -1.80 -9.03 5.19
N THR A 69 -2.97 -9.12 5.80
CA THR A 69 -4.08 -8.23 5.51
C THR A 69 -3.97 -6.99 6.37
N GLU A 70 -3.68 -5.84 5.77
CA GLU A 70 -3.79 -4.54 6.44
C GLU A 70 -5.19 -3.96 6.21
N PHE A 71 -5.86 -3.50 7.27
CA PHE A 71 -7.21 -2.91 7.16
C PHE A 71 -7.17 -1.53 6.50
N PHE A 72 -6.14 -0.73 6.83
CA PHE A 72 -5.79 0.49 6.13
C PHE A 72 -4.26 0.53 5.98
N PRO A 73 -3.73 0.96 4.83
CA PRO A 73 -2.30 1.21 4.71
C PRO A 73 -1.93 2.34 5.68
N GLN A 74 -0.74 2.25 6.29
CA GLN A 74 -0.20 3.34 7.09
C GLN A 74 -0.06 4.59 6.22
N GLN A 75 -0.81 5.63 6.53
CA GLN A 75 -0.80 6.89 5.78
C GLN A 75 0.11 7.91 6.47
N ASP A 76 0.93 8.55 5.65
CA ASP A 76 1.80 9.61 6.10
C ASP A 76 1.03 10.94 6.16
N ASN A 77 0.53 11.28 7.35
CA ASN A 77 -0.27 12.49 7.60
C ASN A 77 0.57 13.69 8.10
N ALA A 78 1.91 13.63 7.98
CA ALA A 78 2.83 14.65 8.52
C ALA A 78 2.62 14.97 10.02
N ARG A 79 2.07 14.02 10.79
CA ARG A 79 1.79 14.17 12.23
C ARG A 79 2.21 12.94 13.00
N LEU A 80 2.91 13.16 14.09
CA LEU A 80 3.33 12.14 15.07
C LEU A 80 2.81 12.52 16.45
N SER A 81 2.47 11.52 17.25
CA SER A 81 2.09 11.69 18.65
C SER A 81 2.98 10.81 19.51
N ILE A 82 3.57 11.38 20.55
CA ILE A 82 4.51 10.69 21.45
C ILE A 82 3.98 10.83 22.86
N THR A 83 3.85 9.71 23.55
CA THR A 83 3.44 9.68 24.96
C THR A 83 4.57 9.13 25.81
N VAL A 84 5.06 9.94 26.74
CA VAL A 84 6.10 9.56 27.70
C VAL A 84 5.47 9.42 29.08
N LYS A 85 5.65 8.27 29.70
CA LYS A 85 5.18 7.97 31.06
C LYS A 85 6.37 7.87 32.01
N LEU A 86 6.42 8.77 32.98
CA LEU A 86 7.38 8.74 34.09
C LEU A 86 6.83 7.90 35.25
N PRO A 87 7.65 7.53 36.25
CA PRO A 87 7.16 6.90 37.47
C PRO A 87 6.04 7.72 38.14
N VAL A 88 5.05 7.02 38.67
CA VAL A 88 3.93 7.63 39.40
C VAL A 88 4.47 8.46 40.57
N ASN A 89 3.83 9.59 40.88
CA ASN A 89 4.27 10.63 41.84
C ASN A 89 5.44 11.51 41.39
N THR A 90 5.85 11.45 40.11
CA THR A 90 6.76 12.47 39.57
C THR A 90 6.08 13.84 39.56
N ARG A 91 6.79 14.86 40.08
CA ARG A 91 6.32 16.25 40.10
C ARG A 91 6.23 16.77 38.67
N ALA A 92 5.19 17.57 38.39
CA ALA A 92 5.00 18.18 37.07
C ALA A 92 6.21 19.01 36.61
N GLU A 93 6.95 19.64 37.54
CA GLU A 93 8.18 20.39 37.25
C GLU A 93 9.26 19.51 36.60
N ILE A 94 9.46 18.29 37.13
CA ILE A 94 10.46 17.34 36.62
C ILE A 94 10.04 16.84 35.25
N THR A 95 8.75 16.51 35.09
CA THR A 95 8.18 16.13 33.80
C THR A 95 8.39 17.24 32.77
N LYS A 96 8.14 18.50 33.16
CA LYS A 96 8.33 19.68 32.30
C LYS A 96 9.78 19.89 31.90
N GLU A 97 10.71 19.76 32.83
CA GLU A 97 12.14 19.87 32.52
C GLU A 97 12.57 18.79 31.52
N LEU A 98 12.09 17.55 31.70
CA LEU A 98 12.33 16.47 30.75
C LEU A 98 11.68 16.75 29.38
N SER A 99 10.44 17.25 29.36
CA SER A 99 9.74 17.61 28.12
C SER A 99 10.52 18.64 27.31
N LEU A 100 11.05 19.68 27.97
CA LEU A 100 11.87 20.70 27.34
C LEU A 100 13.19 20.12 26.81
N ARG A 101 13.82 19.22 27.55
CA ARG A 101 15.03 18.54 27.09
C ARG A 101 14.77 17.70 25.84
N ILE A 102 13.68 16.94 25.81
CA ILE A 102 13.25 16.17 24.64
C ILE A 102 12.97 17.08 23.45
N TYR A 103 12.26 18.20 23.68
CA TYR A 103 11.99 19.20 22.65
C TYR A 103 13.29 19.73 22.02
N GLU A 104 14.25 20.15 22.84
CA GLU A 104 15.53 20.68 22.37
C GLU A 104 16.38 19.62 21.65
N GLN A 105 16.31 18.36 22.09
CA GLN A 105 16.99 17.26 21.41
C GLN A 105 16.35 16.97 20.05
N PHE A 106 15.03 16.81 20.00
CA PHE A 106 14.33 16.47 18.77
C PHE A 106 14.43 17.56 17.72
N ARG A 107 14.38 18.82 18.14
CA ARG A 107 14.58 19.97 17.25
C ARG A 107 15.99 20.01 16.65
N ARG A 108 17.00 19.46 17.34
CA ARG A 108 18.37 19.35 16.83
C ARG A 108 18.57 18.15 15.92
N ASP A 109 18.02 17.00 16.29
CA ASP A 109 18.26 15.73 15.61
C ASP A 109 17.34 15.53 14.37
N TYR A 110 16.20 16.21 14.33
CA TYR A 110 15.17 16.06 13.29
C TYR A 110 14.76 17.43 12.69
N PRO A 111 15.44 17.91 11.64
CA PRO A 111 15.10 19.16 10.97
C PRO A 111 13.72 19.13 10.28
N GLU A 112 13.12 17.96 10.10
CA GLU A 112 11.78 17.79 9.52
C GLU A 112 10.64 18.22 10.45
N ILE A 113 10.92 18.53 11.73
CA ILE A 113 9.91 19.00 12.68
C ILE A 113 9.61 20.48 12.46
N GLU A 114 8.39 20.79 12.00
CA GLU A 114 7.93 22.17 11.86
C GLU A 114 7.44 22.75 13.18
N THR A 115 6.67 21.97 13.93
CA THR A 115 6.08 22.42 15.18
C THR A 115 5.89 21.23 16.11
N MET A 116 6.24 21.41 17.38
CA MET A 116 6.02 20.42 18.41
C MET A 116 5.34 21.09 19.60
N THR A 117 4.20 20.55 20.01
CA THR A 117 3.49 20.97 21.22
C THR A 117 3.52 19.84 22.22
N PHE A 118 3.72 20.15 23.49
CA PHE A 118 3.68 19.18 24.58
C PHE A 118 2.65 19.61 25.62
N THR A 119 1.93 18.62 26.14
CA THR A 119 0.93 18.78 27.18
C THR A 119 1.33 17.90 28.36
N ILE A 120 1.32 18.47 29.57
CA ILE A 120 1.68 17.80 30.81
C ILE A 120 0.52 17.96 31.78
N GLY A 121 0.07 16.88 32.39
CA GLY A 121 -0.99 16.90 33.40
C GLY A 121 -2.34 16.38 32.93
N GLN A 122 -3.38 16.76 33.67
CA GLN A 122 -4.75 16.26 33.48
C GLN A 122 -5.41 16.88 32.24
N ALA A 123 -6.21 16.08 31.53
CA ALA A 123 -6.99 16.57 30.41
C ALA A 123 -8.03 17.60 30.89
N SER A 124 -8.26 18.66 30.11
CA SER A 124 -9.30 19.66 30.37
C SER A 124 -10.70 19.02 30.39
N GLU A 125 -11.64 19.60 31.16
CA GLU A 125 -13.03 19.12 31.29
C GLU A 125 -13.77 18.96 29.94
N ASP A 126 -13.38 19.73 28.92
CA ASP A 126 -13.95 19.63 27.57
C ASP A 126 -13.38 18.49 26.72
N ASN A 127 -12.26 17.87 27.11
CA ASN A 127 -11.60 16.81 26.35
C ASN A 127 -11.98 15.42 26.88
N LEU A 128 -13.17 14.94 26.48
CA LEU A 128 -13.69 13.59 26.80
C LEU A 128 -12.68 12.47 26.46
N TYR A 129 -11.91 12.62 25.37
CA TYR A 129 -10.89 11.65 24.97
C TYR A 129 -9.69 11.61 25.93
N GLY A 130 -9.35 12.74 26.56
CA GLY A 130 -8.26 12.83 27.53
C GLY A 130 -8.67 12.37 28.93
N GLN A 131 -9.96 12.41 29.26
CA GLN A 131 -10.51 11.91 30.54
C GLN A 131 -10.65 10.39 30.59
N LEU A 132 -10.88 9.75 29.44
CA LEU A 132 -10.88 8.29 29.32
C LEU A 132 -9.45 7.70 29.32
N GLY A 133 -8.44 8.56 29.18
CA GLY A 133 -7.03 8.19 29.17
C GLY A 133 -6.35 8.33 30.53
N ASP A 134 -5.29 7.56 30.71
CA ASP A 134 -4.36 7.72 31.82
C ASP A 134 -3.75 9.13 31.78
N SER A 135 -4.06 9.93 32.78
CA SER A 135 -3.73 11.34 32.85
C SER A 135 -3.16 11.66 34.24
N GLY A 136 -2.06 12.39 34.28
CA GLY A 136 -1.26 12.57 35.50
C GLY A 136 -0.10 13.53 35.32
N SER A 137 0.42 14.09 36.42
CA SER A 137 1.61 14.96 36.39
C SER A 137 2.88 14.27 35.88
N HIS A 138 2.85 12.94 35.83
CA HIS A 138 3.93 12.07 35.37
C HIS A 138 3.76 11.64 33.89
N ILE A 139 2.71 12.11 33.20
CA ILE A 139 2.42 11.78 31.81
C ILE A 139 2.60 13.02 30.96
N MET A 140 3.38 12.89 29.89
CA MET A 140 3.61 13.90 28.88
C MET A 140 3.13 13.38 27.53
N THR A 141 2.30 14.16 26.85
CA THR A 141 1.89 13.88 25.47
C THR A 141 2.40 14.98 24.57
N ALA A 142 3.18 14.64 23.56
CA ALA A 142 3.68 15.56 22.54
C ALA A 142 3.03 15.30 21.19
N ASN A 143 2.51 16.36 20.56
CA ASN A 143 2.04 16.35 19.19
C ASN A 143 3.06 17.05 18.31
N ILE A 144 3.58 16.34 17.31
CA ILE A 144 4.62 16.80 16.40
C ILE A 144 4.01 16.92 15.01
N ARG A 145 4.13 18.10 14.39
CA ARG A 145 3.89 18.34 12.98
C ARG A 145 5.23 18.30 12.26
N LEU A 146 5.30 17.45 11.25
CA LEU A 146 6.43 17.30 10.36
C LEU A 146 6.18 18.06 9.06
N SER A 147 7.24 18.30 8.30
CA SER A 147 7.13 18.74 6.91
C SER A 147 6.40 17.70 6.05
N LEU A 148 5.83 18.17 4.94
CA LEU A 148 5.09 17.33 4.01
C LEU A 148 6.00 16.25 3.42
N LYS A 149 5.43 15.08 3.10
CA LYS A 149 6.20 13.96 2.52
C LYS A 149 6.94 14.34 1.23
N THR A 150 6.43 15.31 0.47
CA THR A 150 7.08 15.84 -0.74
C THR A 150 8.40 16.56 -0.46
N GLU A 151 8.56 17.12 0.74
CA GLU A 151 9.70 17.96 1.12
C GLU A 151 10.74 17.21 1.96
N ARG A 152 10.47 15.95 2.34
CA ARG A 152 11.37 15.13 3.15
C ARG A 152 11.62 13.75 2.57
N GLU A 153 12.86 13.29 2.70
CA GLU A 153 13.26 11.96 2.24
C GLU A 153 12.78 10.86 3.18
N ARG A 154 12.97 11.04 4.49
CA ARG A 154 12.60 10.05 5.52
C ARG A 154 11.09 9.87 5.62
N SER A 155 10.63 8.63 5.82
CA SER A 155 9.20 8.34 6.04
C SER A 155 8.77 8.63 7.48
N ILE A 156 7.47 8.79 7.74
CA ILE A 156 6.96 8.91 9.12
C ILE A 156 7.33 7.70 9.97
N GLN A 157 7.35 6.50 9.37
CA GLN A 157 7.69 5.26 10.08
C GLN A 157 9.16 5.28 10.51
N GLU A 158 10.05 5.65 9.59
CA GLU A 158 11.48 5.74 9.85
C GLU A 158 11.80 6.78 10.93
N LEU A 159 11.14 7.94 10.89
CA LEU A 159 11.25 8.96 11.93
C LEU A 159 10.67 8.47 13.27
N SER A 160 9.52 7.79 13.25
CA SER A 160 8.91 7.22 14.45
C SER A 160 9.79 6.15 15.10
N ASP A 161 10.46 5.32 14.30
CA ASP A 161 11.36 4.27 14.80
C ASP A 161 12.69 4.86 15.30
N ALA A 162 13.18 5.93 14.68
CA ALA A 162 14.37 6.65 15.17
C ALA A 162 14.14 7.40 16.49
N MET A 163 12.89 7.82 16.77
CA MET A 163 12.51 8.55 18.00
C MET A 163 12.18 7.63 19.19
N ARG A 164 12.09 6.30 18.99
CA ARG A 164 11.85 5.31 20.05
C ARG A 164 13.08 5.10 20.93
#